data_AF-A0A9J6ZI02-F1
#
_entry.id   AF-A0A9J6ZI02-F1
#
_cell.length_a   1.000
_cell.length_b   1.000
_cell.length_c   1.000
_cell.angle_alpha   90.00
_cell.angle_beta   90.00
_cell.angle_gamma   90.00
#
_symmetry.space_group_name_H-M   'P 1'
#
loop_
_entity.id
_entity.type
_entity.pdbx_description
1 polymer ?
#
loop_
_entity_poly.entity_id
_entity_poly.type
_entity_poly.pdbx_seq_one_letter_code
_entity_poly.pdbx_strand_id
1 'polypeptide(L)'
;MFKKIMLVCAALILLSQLNLANSASAAKKYGIVQESAGRSFVPVRFAAETFGFKVNWDSANNKVRISNKSDSVELTVSKTTAVVNGKSQTLDAAPFNLSGTVYVPLRFVGEALGVKVSYLKEGRIVIQNGTVKTEIEAVPLRRVEKALNEPVRTGSSKIATSTKTISVNTVYIDLYHPKVRFDAVYANNKIGSTETFKKMVERSKASVAVNGTFFNAYSETSTKIPYGYIVKDGKVINKASGDERSVFVYTKSGEALIANGESELKKLLDEGVVETALQAGPRLVSNGKVDTDPVGEGFKDPKILTSRGARSAIGVTADGQLIIVTTAAASIPELAQVMVKLKAVEAMNLDGGASSALYAGGKYITPAGRDLSNALIMVFDK
;
A
#
# COMPACT_ATOMS: atom_id res chain seq x y z
N MET A 1 45.24 -15.61 43.13
CA MET A 1 43.95 -14.90 43.11
C MET A 1 43.70 -14.38 41.70
N PHE A 2 43.27 -15.22 40.73
CA PHE A 2 42.59 -14.76 39.50
C PHE A 2 41.73 -15.91 38.97
N LYS A 3 40.46 -15.57 38.73
CA LYS A 3 39.31 -16.45 38.53
C LYS A 3 39.21 -16.93 37.07
N LYS A 4 38.58 -18.11 36.94
CA LYS A 4 37.69 -18.54 35.84
C LYS A 4 37.16 -17.38 34.99
N ILE A 5 37.31 -17.46 33.66
CA ILE A 5 36.27 -17.21 32.63
C ILE A 5 36.80 -17.87 31.35
N MET A 6 36.31 -19.08 31.06
CA MET A 6 36.37 -19.72 29.76
C MET A 6 34.96 -20.25 29.52
N LEU A 7 34.43 -20.08 28.31
CA LEU A 7 33.01 -20.17 27.90
C LEU A 7 32.14 -18.97 28.30
N VAL A 8 31.87 -18.06 27.35
CA VAL A 8 30.54 -17.72 26.79
C VAL A 8 30.77 -16.83 25.56
N CYS A 9 31.04 -17.39 24.38
CA CYS A 9 31.04 -16.59 23.13
C CYS A 9 30.45 -17.28 21.89
N ALA A 10 30.04 -18.55 21.97
CA ALA A 10 29.47 -19.25 20.79
C ALA A 10 27.93 -19.35 20.79
N ALA A 11 27.24 -18.96 21.87
CA ALA A 11 25.77 -19.09 21.98
C ALA A 11 24.98 -17.81 21.66
N LEU A 12 25.65 -16.65 21.51
CA LEU A 12 24.98 -15.37 21.24
C LEU A 12 24.89 -15.00 19.75
N ILE A 13 25.62 -15.69 18.88
CA ILE A 13 25.60 -15.42 17.41
C ILE A 13 24.58 -16.33 16.69
N LEU A 14 24.09 -17.39 17.35
CA LEU A 14 23.07 -18.28 16.78
C LEU A 14 21.62 -17.92 17.16
N LEU A 15 21.41 -16.98 18.10
CA LEU A 15 20.07 -16.54 18.52
C LEU A 15 19.55 -15.30 17.76
N SER A 16 20.35 -14.69 16.89
CA SER A 16 19.88 -13.59 16.03
C SER A 16 19.25 -14.06 14.71
N GLN A 17 19.18 -15.37 14.43
CA GLN A 17 18.59 -15.92 13.21
C GLN A 17 17.21 -16.59 13.41
N LEU A 18 16.62 -16.52 14.60
CA LEU A 18 15.34 -17.17 14.90
C LEU A 18 14.11 -16.23 14.92
N ASN A 19 14.25 -14.97 14.49
CA ASN A 19 13.13 -14.04 14.28
C ASN A 19 12.88 -13.71 12.79
N LEU A 20 13.08 -14.69 11.89
CA LEU A 20 12.59 -14.63 10.50
C LEU A 20 11.36 -15.55 10.28
N ALA A 21 10.67 -15.92 11.36
CA ALA A 21 9.41 -16.64 11.27
C ALA A 21 8.26 -15.66 11.03
N ASN A 22 7.88 -15.49 9.76
CA ASN A 22 6.56 -15.06 9.32
C ASN A 22 5.97 -13.83 10.04
N SER A 23 6.51 -12.64 9.78
CA SER A 23 5.60 -11.50 9.62
C SER A 23 4.87 -11.70 8.28
N ALA A 24 3.93 -12.64 8.25
CA ALA A 24 3.03 -12.72 7.11
C ALA A 24 2.36 -11.36 7.00
N SER A 25 2.60 -10.65 5.89
CA SER A 25 1.88 -9.43 5.56
C SER A 25 0.38 -9.69 5.76
N ALA A 26 -0.32 -8.75 6.40
CA ALA A 26 -1.74 -8.90 6.64
C ALA A 26 -2.44 -9.18 5.30
N ALA A 27 -3.41 -10.09 5.32
CA ALA A 27 -4.09 -10.47 4.10
C ALA A 27 -4.81 -9.26 3.49
N LYS A 28 -4.72 -9.12 2.16
CA LYS A 28 -5.36 -8.01 1.44
C LYS A 28 -6.85 -7.96 1.74
N LYS A 29 -7.42 -6.77 1.95
CA LYS A 29 -8.82 -6.56 2.35
C LYS A 29 -9.77 -6.50 1.15
N TYR A 30 -9.77 -7.57 0.35
CA TYR A 30 -10.76 -7.79 -0.71
C TYR A 30 -11.10 -9.28 -0.83
N GLY A 31 -12.33 -9.58 -1.24
CA GLY A 31 -12.78 -10.90 -1.65
C GLY A 31 -12.63 -11.08 -3.16
N ILE A 32 -12.51 -12.32 -3.61
CA ILE A 32 -12.52 -12.67 -5.02
C ILE A 32 -13.89 -13.24 -5.39
N VAL A 33 -14.50 -12.75 -6.46
CA VAL A 33 -15.72 -13.32 -7.03
C VAL A 33 -15.40 -14.04 -8.33
N GLN A 34 -15.77 -15.31 -8.41
CA GLN A 34 -15.80 -16.07 -9.65
C GLN A 34 -17.19 -15.93 -10.28
N GLU A 35 -17.36 -14.87 -11.08
CA GLU A 35 -18.67 -14.45 -11.63
C GLU A 35 -19.39 -15.57 -12.40
N SER A 36 -18.66 -16.37 -13.20
CA SER A 36 -19.23 -17.46 -13.98
C SER A 36 -19.84 -18.60 -13.15
N ALA A 37 -19.44 -18.73 -11.88
CA ALA A 37 -19.91 -19.76 -10.97
C ALA A 37 -20.78 -19.21 -9.83
N GLY A 38 -20.92 -17.89 -9.69
CA GLY A 38 -21.64 -17.26 -8.57
C GLY A 38 -20.99 -17.53 -7.20
N ARG A 39 -19.68 -17.74 -7.15
CA ARG A 39 -18.94 -18.09 -5.93
C ARG A 39 -18.02 -16.96 -5.49
N SER A 40 -17.94 -16.78 -4.18
CA SER A 40 -17.07 -15.79 -3.56
C SER A 40 -16.06 -16.47 -2.66
N PHE A 41 -14.83 -15.98 -2.74
CA PHE A 41 -13.70 -16.44 -1.99
C PHE A 41 -13.09 -15.28 -1.23
N VAL A 42 -12.44 -15.59 -0.12
CA VAL A 42 -11.80 -14.59 0.73
C VAL A 42 -10.43 -15.10 1.15
N PRO A 43 -9.43 -14.22 1.31
CA PRO A 43 -8.18 -14.60 1.95
C PRO A 43 -8.46 -15.20 3.33
N VAL A 44 -8.01 -16.43 3.54
CA VAL A 44 -8.39 -17.21 4.73
C VAL A 44 -8.04 -16.50 6.04
N ARG A 45 -6.87 -15.86 6.11
CA ARG A 45 -6.43 -15.11 7.30
C ARG A 45 -7.29 -13.90 7.56
N PHE A 46 -7.62 -13.12 6.52
CA PHE A 46 -8.49 -11.95 6.66
C PHE A 46 -9.84 -12.36 7.26
N ALA A 47 -10.49 -13.38 6.69
CA ALA A 47 -11.81 -13.80 7.16
C ALA A 47 -11.77 -14.43 8.56
N ALA A 48 -10.73 -15.19 8.89
CA ALA A 48 -10.65 -15.91 10.15
C ALA A 48 -10.17 -15.03 11.32
N GLU A 49 -9.03 -14.35 11.15
CA GLU A 49 -8.36 -13.61 12.24
C GLU A 49 -9.16 -12.39 12.67
N THR A 50 -9.93 -11.78 11.76
CA THR A 50 -10.88 -10.68 12.07
C THR A 50 -11.90 -11.08 13.16
N PHE A 51 -12.27 -12.36 13.25
CA PHE A 51 -13.22 -12.86 14.25
C PHE A 51 -12.56 -13.72 15.33
N GLY A 52 -11.24 -13.58 15.51
CA GLY A 52 -10.49 -14.25 16.58
C GLY A 52 -10.18 -15.73 16.33
N PHE A 53 -10.37 -16.22 15.10
CA PHE A 53 -9.91 -17.56 14.71
C PHE A 53 -8.42 -17.52 14.39
N LYS A 54 -7.70 -18.57 14.78
CA LYS A 54 -6.32 -18.81 14.37
C LYS A 54 -6.30 -19.54 13.03
N VAL A 55 -5.36 -19.14 12.17
CA VAL A 55 -5.10 -19.83 10.91
C VAL A 55 -3.73 -20.48 10.96
N ASN A 56 -3.67 -21.79 10.74
CA ASN A 56 -2.44 -22.55 10.57
C ASN A 56 -2.36 -23.06 9.12
N TRP A 57 -1.23 -22.80 8.48
CA TRP A 57 -0.92 -23.31 7.15
C TRP A 57 0.09 -24.46 7.24
N ASP A 58 -0.33 -25.64 6.80
CA ASP A 58 0.54 -26.78 6.57
C ASP A 58 0.92 -26.81 5.09
N SER A 59 2.12 -26.30 4.80
CA SER A 59 2.68 -26.26 3.46
C SER A 59 2.99 -27.63 2.87
N ALA A 60 3.27 -28.64 3.70
CA ALA A 60 3.63 -29.97 3.23
C ALA A 60 2.41 -30.69 2.63
N ASN A 61 1.24 -30.47 3.23
CA ASN A 61 -0.01 -31.11 2.81
C ASN A 61 -0.96 -30.17 2.06
N ASN A 62 -0.54 -28.93 1.80
CA ASN A 62 -1.36 -27.86 1.23
C ASN A 62 -2.71 -27.69 1.98
N LYS A 63 -2.65 -27.78 3.30
CA LYS A 63 -3.82 -27.77 4.17
C LYS A 63 -3.84 -26.50 5.00
N VAL A 64 -4.99 -25.85 5.06
CA VAL A 64 -5.25 -24.76 5.99
C VAL A 64 -6.21 -25.23 7.09
N ARG A 65 -5.86 -24.92 8.34
CA ARG A 65 -6.71 -25.14 9.51
C ARG A 65 -7.12 -23.80 10.10
N ILE A 66 -8.42 -23.59 10.22
CA ILE A 66 -9.03 -22.43 10.87
C ILE A 66 -9.62 -22.93 12.19
N SER A 67 -9.29 -22.32 13.32
CA SER A 67 -9.78 -22.82 14.61
C SER A 67 -9.84 -21.76 15.70
N ASN A 68 -10.77 -21.92 16.65
CA ASN A 68 -10.77 -21.23 17.93
C ASN A 68 -10.85 -22.28 19.07
N LYS A 69 -11.39 -21.92 20.24
CA LYS A 69 -11.55 -22.87 21.36
C LYS A 69 -12.63 -23.95 21.12
N SER A 70 -13.63 -23.67 20.31
CA SER A 70 -14.82 -24.52 20.11
C SER A 70 -14.89 -25.16 18.72
N ASP A 71 -14.40 -24.47 17.69
CA ASP A 71 -14.61 -24.79 16.29
C ASP A 71 -13.28 -25.01 15.56
N SER A 72 -13.29 -25.93 14.60
CA SER A 72 -12.16 -26.27 13.76
C SER A 72 -12.62 -26.65 12.36
N VAL A 73 -12.06 -26.00 11.35
CA VAL A 73 -12.30 -26.26 9.93
C VAL A 73 -10.95 -26.53 9.26
N GLU A 74 -10.79 -27.71 8.67
CA GLU A 74 -9.63 -28.06 7.84
C GLU A 74 -10.03 -28.14 6.37
N LEU A 75 -9.28 -27.45 5.53
CA LEU A 75 -9.49 -27.35 4.08
C LEU A 75 -8.18 -27.71 3.37
N THR A 76 -8.27 -28.48 2.29
CA THR A 76 -7.09 -28.79 1.46
C THR A 76 -7.22 -28.07 0.13
N VAL A 77 -6.16 -27.37 -0.30
CA VAL A 77 -6.14 -26.68 -1.60
C VAL A 77 -6.42 -27.67 -2.73
N SER A 78 -7.21 -27.24 -3.71
CA SER A 78 -7.65 -28.03 -4.87
C SER A 78 -8.53 -29.24 -4.55
N LYS A 79 -8.97 -29.43 -3.29
CA LYS A 79 -9.95 -30.47 -2.92
C LYS A 79 -11.27 -29.84 -2.48
N THR A 80 -12.37 -30.51 -2.82
CA THR A 80 -13.73 -30.15 -2.40
C THR A 80 -14.16 -30.86 -1.12
N THR A 81 -13.25 -31.50 -0.40
CA THR A 81 -13.52 -32.11 0.91
C THR A 81 -12.91 -31.27 2.02
N ALA A 82 -13.68 -31.11 3.09
CA ALA A 82 -13.30 -30.38 4.29
C ALA A 82 -13.60 -31.21 5.54
N VAL A 83 -12.90 -30.94 6.63
CA VAL A 83 -13.18 -31.54 7.95
C VAL A 83 -13.63 -30.43 8.90
N VAL A 84 -14.89 -30.46 9.30
CA VAL A 84 -15.50 -29.50 10.24
C VAL A 84 -15.77 -30.22 11.54
N ASN A 85 -15.11 -29.81 12.62
CA ASN A 85 -15.25 -30.40 13.96
C ASN A 85 -15.13 -31.94 13.95
N GLY A 86 -14.16 -32.45 13.19
CA GLY A 86 -13.88 -33.88 13.03
C GLY A 86 -14.76 -34.63 12.02
N LYS A 87 -15.77 -33.97 11.43
CA LYS A 87 -16.68 -34.57 10.45
C LYS A 87 -16.36 -34.12 9.03
N SER A 88 -16.34 -35.07 8.09
CA SER A 88 -16.13 -34.75 6.67
C SER A 88 -17.36 -34.04 6.09
N GLN A 89 -17.12 -32.98 5.31
CA GLN A 89 -18.13 -32.23 4.58
C GLN A 89 -17.62 -31.91 3.16
N THR A 90 -18.55 -31.66 2.24
CA THR A 90 -18.24 -31.31 0.85
C THR A 90 -18.40 -29.82 0.61
N LEU A 91 -17.46 -29.24 -0.12
CA LEU A 91 -17.43 -27.85 -0.54
C LEU A 91 -18.08 -27.69 -1.92
N ASP A 92 -18.74 -26.56 -2.14
CA ASP A 92 -19.25 -26.16 -3.45
C ASP A 92 -18.13 -25.71 -4.41
N ALA A 93 -16.98 -25.30 -3.87
CA ALA A 93 -15.74 -25.08 -4.61
C ALA A 93 -14.50 -25.43 -3.78
N ALA A 94 -13.43 -25.85 -4.46
CA ALA A 94 -12.15 -26.08 -3.80
C ALA A 94 -11.49 -24.75 -3.40
N PRO A 95 -10.80 -24.68 -2.25
CA PRO A 95 -9.87 -23.60 -1.96
C PRO A 95 -8.75 -23.58 -3.01
N PHE A 96 -8.20 -22.40 -3.28
CA PHE A 96 -7.07 -22.24 -4.19
C PHE A 96 -5.99 -21.35 -3.58
N ASN A 97 -4.75 -21.54 -4.05
CA ASN A 97 -3.63 -20.66 -3.73
C ASN A 97 -3.39 -19.73 -4.93
N LEU A 98 -3.50 -18.42 -4.70
CA LEU A 98 -3.22 -17.40 -5.70
C LEU A 98 -2.06 -16.55 -5.20
N SER A 99 -0.88 -16.75 -5.82
CA SER A 99 0.35 -16.00 -5.53
C SER A 99 0.74 -16.03 -4.03
N GLY A 100 0.61 -17.19 -3.39
CA GLY A 100 0.97 -17.39 -1.97
C GLY A 100 -0.16 -17.10 -0.99
N THR A 101 -1.28 -16.53 -1.44
CA THR A 101 -2.47 -16.30 -0.61
C THR A 101 -3.49 -17.41 -0.85
N VAL A 102 -3.91 -18.09 0.23
CA VAL A 102 -4.97 -19.10 0.16
C VAL A 102 -6.34 -18.44 0.25
N TYR A 103 -7.16 -18.69 -0.75
CA TYR A 103 -8.53 -18.24 -0.87
C TYR A 103 -9.48 -19.41 -0.60
N VAL A 104 -10.46 -19.18 0.28
CA VAL A 104 -11.41 -20.20 0.73
C VAL A 104 -12.85 -19.80 0.36
N PRO A 105 -13.76 -20.77 0.09
CA PRO A 105 -15.15 -20.47 -0.20
C PRO A 105 -15.80 -19.75 0.99
N LEU A 106 -16.19 -18.49 0.78
CA LEU A 106 -16.61 -17.61 1.86
C LEU A 106 -17.88 -18.11 2.55
N ARG A 107 -18.85 -18.61 1.79
CA ARG A 107 -20.13 -19.11 2.34
C ARG A 107 -19.90 -20.31 3.26
N PHE A 108 -19.17 -21.32 2.77
CA PHE A 108 -18.90 -22.53 3.55
C PHE A 108 -18.16 -22.21 4.85
N VAL A 109 -17.08 -21.42 4.75
CA VAL A 109 -16.31 -21.03 5.94
C VAL A 109 -17.16 -20.18 6.89
N GLY A 110 -18.01 -19.31 6.35
CA GLY A 110 -18.96 -18.54 7.14
C GLY A 110 -19.90 -19.42 7.95
N GLU A 111 -20.59 -20.35 7.29
CA GLU A 111 -21.53 -21.29 7.92
C GLU A 111 -20.82 -22.18 8.97
N ALA A 112 -19.67 -22.75 8.62
CA ALA A 112 -18.91 -23.64 9.50
C ALA A 112 -18.36 -22.94 10.76
N LEU A 113 -18.16 -21.63 10.71
CA LEU A 113 -17.63 -20.82 11.82
C LEU A 113 -18.69 -19.93 12.50
N GLY A 114 -19.96 -20.03 12.09
CA GLY A 114 -21.06 -19.20 12.63
C GLY A 114 -20.99 -17.72 12.24
N VAL A 115 -20.28 -17.39 11.15
CA VAL A 115 -20.10 -16.04 10.64
C VAL A 115 -21.12 -15.75 9.54
N LYS A 116 -21.86 -14.65 9.67
CA LYS A 116 -22.85 -14.18 8.69
C LYS A 116 -22.16 -13.47 7.53
N VAL A 117 -22.59 -13.79 6.31
CA VAL A 117 -22.09 -13.19 5.07
C VAL A 117 -23.26 -12.58 4.29
N SER A 118 -23.15 -11.30 3.96
CA SER A 118 -24.15 -10.56 3.18
C SER A 118 -23.50 -9.82 2.01
N TYR A 119 -24.19 -9.76 0.87
CA TYR A 119 -23.73 -9.06 -0.32
C TYR A 119 -24.50 -7.75 -0.50
N LEU A 120 -23.79 -6.65 -0.74
CA LEU A 120 -24.35 -5.33 -1.01
C LEU A 120 -24.33 -5.04 -2.52
N LYS A 121 -25.22 -4.16 -2.99
CA LYS A 121 -25.39 -3.82 -4.42
C LYS A 121 -24.15 -3.20 -5.06
N GLU A 122 -23.25 -2.64 -4.27
CA GLU A 122 -22.05 -1.92 -4.72
C GLU A 122 -20.82 -2.83 -4.89
N GLY A 123 -21.03 -4.15 -5.03
CA GLY A 123 -19.91 -5.10 -5.10
C GLY A 123 -19.16 -5.19 -3.77
N ARG A 124 -19.86 -5.03 -2.64
CA ARG A 124 -19.27 -5.17 -1.30
C ARG A 124 -19.81 -6.39 -0.59
N ILE A 125 -18.95 -7.02 0.21
CA ILE A 125 -19.26 -8.17 1.04
C ILE A 125 -19.13 -7.74 2.49
N VAL A 126 -20.20 -7.94 3.24
CA VAL A 126 -20.24 -7.76 4.69
C VAL A 126 -20.05 -9.12 5.35
N ILE A 127 -19.09 -9.20 6.25
CA ILE A 127 -18.81 -10.38 7.06
C ILE A 127 -19.00 -10.01 8.53
N GLN A 128 -19.80 -10.76 9.28
CA GLN A 128 -20.19 -10.39 10.64
C GLN A 128 -20.22 -11.61 11.57
N ASN A 129 -19.66 -11.45 12.77
CA ASN A 129 -19.82 -12.39 13.89
C ASN A 129 -20.18 -11.62 15.16
N GLY A 130 -21.39 -11.82 15.67
CA GLY A 130 -21.93 -11.03 16.79
C GLY A 130 -21.94 -9.53 16.48
N THR A 131 -21.25 -8.75 17.30
CA THR A 131 -21.10 -7.29 17.14
C THR A 131 -19.95 -6.90 16.22
N VAL A 132 -19.03 -7.81 15.92
CA VAL A 132 -17.89 -7.54 15.04
C VAL A 132 -18.35 -7.66 13.59
N LYS A 133 -18.18 -6.59 12.83
CA LYS A 133 -18.51 -6.52 11.40
C LYS A 133 -17.30 -5.98 10.63
N THR A 134 -17.01 -6.57 9.48
CA THR A 134 -16.07 -6.04 8.50
C THR A 134 -16.69 -6.02 7.12
N GLU A 135 -16.18 -5.14 6.27
CA GLU A 135 -16.63 -4.95 4.90
C GLU A 135 -15.44 -5.00 3.97
N ILE A 136 -15.58 -5.76 2.88
CA ILE A 136 -14.56 -5.92 1.85
C ILE A 136 -15.16 -5.70 0.46
N GLU A 137 -14.31 -5.26 -0.45
CA GLU A 137 -14.65 -5.20 -1.86
C GLU A 137 -14.69 -6.60 -2.47
N ALA A 138 -15.66 -6.85 -3.34
CA ALA A 138 -15.82 -8.07 -4.10
C ALA A 138 -15.21 -7.88 -5.50
N VAL A 139 -13.99 -8.38 -5.68
CA VAL A 139 -13.19 -8.16 -6.88
C VAL A 139 -13.29 -9.37 -7.81
N PRO A 140 -13.64 -9.21 -9.09
CA PRO A 140 -13.66 -10.34 -10.02
C PRO A 140 -12.31 -11.06 -10.12
N LEU A 141 -12.28 -12.39 -10.17
CA LEU A 141 -11.02 -13.17 -10.29
C LEU A 141 -10.17 -12.70 -11.48
N ARG A 142 -10.80 -12.46 -12.64
CA ARG A 142 -10.16 -11.91 -13.84
C ARG A 142 -9.44 -10.58 -13.61
N ARG A 143 -9.93 -9.76 -12.67
CA ARG A 143 -9.31 -8.46 -12.32
C ARG A 143 -8.00 -8.69 -11.57
N VAL A 144 -7.98 -9.65 -10.65
CA VAL A 144 -6.78 -10.04 -9.88
C VAL A 144 -5.77 -10.76 -10.78
N GLU A 145 -6.22 -11.65 -11.67
CA GLU A 145 -5.37 -12.30 -12.67
C GLU A 145 -4.72 -11.28 -13.61
N LYS A 146 -5.48 -10.28 -14.06
CA LYS A 146 -4.91 -9.16 -14.82
C LYS A 146 -3.86 -8.41 -14.01
N ALA A 147 -4.15 -8.10 -12.74
CA ALA A 147 -3.21 -7.42 -11.87
C ALA A 147 -1.89 -8.20 -11.72
N LEU A 148 -1.96 -9.53 -11.61
CA LEU A 148 -0.80 -10.43 -11.54
C LEU A 148 0.06 -10.41 -12.81
N ASN A 149 -0.57 -10.37 -13.99
CA ASN A 149 0.15 -10.41 -15.26
C ASN A 149 0.67 -9.03 -15.68
N GLU A 150 -0.07 -7.97 -15.38
CA GLU A 150 0.20 -6.59 -15.81
C GLU A 150 0.09 -5.60 -14.62
N PRO A 151 0.92 -5.74 -13.57
CA PRO A 151 0.78 -4.93 -12.36
C PRO A 151 1.12 -3.46 -12.53
N VAL A 152 1.90 -3.12 -13.57
CA VAL A 152 2.41 -1.77 -13.83
C VAL A 152 2.18 -1.40 -15.28
N ARG A 153 1.57 -0.25 -15.52
CA ARG A 153 1.41 0.33 -16.86
C ARG A 153 1.97 1.74 -16.90
N THR A 154 2.86 2.02 -17.84
CA THR A 154 3.43 3.35 -18.06
C THR A 154 2.77 4.02 -19.25
N GLY A 155 2.64 5.35 -19.24
CA GLY A 155 2.11 6.10 -20.37
C GLY A 155 2.57 7.54 -20.38
N SER A 156 2.30 8.23 -21.48
CA SER A 156 2.42 9.69 -21.58
C SER A 156 1.21 10.22 -22.34
N SER A 157 0.65 11.34 -21.88
CA SER A 157 -0.53 11.94 -22.48
C SER A 157 -0.48 13.47 -22.43
N LYS A 158 -1.22 14.10 -23.33
CA LYS A 158 -1.47 15.55 -23.32
C LYS A 158 -2.87 15.78 -22.79
N ILE A 159 -2.98 16.48 -21.66
CA ILE A 159 -4.23 16.70 -20.95
C ILE A 159 -4.52 18.20 -20.94
N ALA A 160 -5.63 18.60 -21.56
CA ALA A 160 -6.12 19.97 -21.48
C ALA A 160 -6.53 20.31 -20.03
N THR A 161 -6.18 21.48 -19.54
CA THR A 161 -6.71 22.12 -18.32
C THR A 161 -7.52 23.34 -18.74
N SER A 162 -8.10 24.06 -17.76
CA SER A 162 -8.79 25.33 -18.00
C SER A 162 -7.89 26.42 -18.58
N THR A 163 -6.57 26.27 -18.48
CA THR A 163 -5.58 27.29 -18.84
C THR A 163 -4.66 26.86 -19.97
N LYS A 164 -4.31 25.56 -20.09
CA LYS A 164 -3.42 25.06 -21.14
C LYS A 164 -3.46 23.54 -21.28
N THR A 165 -2.82 23.00 -22.31
CA THR A 165 -2.56 21.56 -22.40
C THR A 165 -1.24 21.21 -21.74
N ILE A 166 -1.23 20.16 -20.92
CA ILE A 166 -0.09 19.70 -20.12
C ILE A 166 0.34 18.32 -20.61
N SER A 167 1.63 18.15 -20.90
CA SER A 167 2.20 16.82 -21.15
C SER A 167 2.52 16.16 -19.81
N VAL A 168 2.02 14.94 -19.62
CA VAL A 168 2.04 14.23 -18.35
C VAL A 168 2.55 12.81 -18.58
N ASN A 169 3.59 12.43 -17.84
CA ASN A 169 3.98 11.04 -17.73
C ASN A 169 3.15 10.39 -16.62
N THR A 170 2.71 9.16 -16.86
CA THR A 170 1.82 8.43 -15.96
C THR A 170 2.36 7.03 -15.69
N VAL A 171 2.26 6.59 -14.45
CA VAL A 171 2.47 5.21 -14.03
C VAL A 171 1.23 4.77 -13.27
N TYR A 172 0.62 3.70 -13.72
CA TYR A 172 -0.49 3.04 -13.05
C TYR A 172 0.03 1.79 -12.36
N ILE A 173 -0.39 1.57 -11.12
CA ILE A 173 -0.13 0.34 -10.37
C ILE A 173 -1.46 -0.26 -9.95
N ASP A 174 -1.60 -1.55 -10.18
CA ASP A 174 -2.77 -2.31 -9.78
C ASP A 174 -2.69 -2.74 -8.31
N LEU A 175 -3.53 -2.16 -7.45
CA LEU A 175 -3.49 -2.44 -6.00
C LEU A 175 -4.08 -3.81 -5.67
N TYR A 176 -4.79 -4.46 -6.60
CA TYR A 176 -5.23 -5.85 -6.44
C TYR A 176 -4.13 -6.87 -6.73
N HIS A 177 -2.91 -6.44 -7.09
CA HIS A 177 -1.79 -7.36 -7.14
C HIS A 177 -1.46 -7.84 -5.71
N PRO A 178 -1.58 -9.15 -5.39
CA PRO A 178 -1.54 -9.63 -4.00
C PRO A 178 -0.18 -9.41 -3.30
N LYS A 179 0.91 -9.28 -4.06
CA LYS A 179 2.26 -9.05 -3.53
C LYS A 179 2.77 -7.62 -3.68
N VAL A 180 1.93 -6.65 -4.10
CA VAL A 180 2.38 -5.26 -4.11
C VAL A 180 2.65 -4.81 -2.67
N ARG A 181 3.82 -4.23 -2.45
CA ARG A 181 4.20 -3.58 -1.19
C ARG A 181 4.81 -2.21 -1.47
N PHE A 182 4.67 -1.33 -0.49
CA PHE A 182 5.15 0.04 -0.54
C PHE A 182 6.18 0.23 0.56
N ASP A 183 7.26 0.92 0.24
CA ASP A 183 8.28 1.28 1.23
C ASP A 183 8.71 2.73 1.05
N ALA A 184 9.04 3.39 2.16
CA ALA A 184 9.63 4.71 2.19
C ALA A 184 11.14 4.56 2.40
N VAL A 185 11.93 4.88 1.38
CA VAL A 185 13.40 4.77 1.43
C VAL A 185 14.05 6.12 1.68
N TYR A 186 15.13 6.10 2.46
CA TYR A 186 15.96 7.27 2.75
C TYR A 186 17.25 7.22 1.99
N ALA A 187 17.75 8.40 1.67
CA ALA A 187 19.10 8.56 1.19
C ALA A 187 20.10 7.87 2.13
N ASN A 188 20.96 7.02 1.58
CA ASN A 188 22.01 6.30 2.30
C ASN A 188 21.52 5.56 3.57
N ASN A 189 20.22 5.23 3.66
CA ASN A 189 19.58 4.74 4.89
C ASN A 189 19.76 5.63 6.13
N LYS A 190 19.95 6.94 5.93
CA LYS A 190 20.18 7.92 6.99
C LYS A 190 19.34 9.17 6.76
N ILE A 191 18.44 9.46 7.71
CA ILE A 191 17.65 10.69 7.73
C ILE A 191 18.59 11.89 7.76
N GLY A 192 18.28 12.90 6.93
CA GLY A 192 19.09 14.09 6.81
C GLY A 192 20.25 13.96 5.82
N SER A 193 20.38 12.85 5.10
CA SER A 193 21.33 12.75 3.98
C SER A 193 20.62 12.89 2.62
N THR A 194 21.40 12.95 1.54
CA THR A 194 20.90 12.91 0.16
C THR A 194 21.69 11.92 -0.67
N GLU A 195 21.03 11.31 -1.65
CA GLU A 195 21.69 10.48 -2.68
C GLU A 195 20.93 10.56 -4.00
N THR A 196 21.55 10.08 -5.08
CA THR A 196 20.89 10.05 -6.38
C THR A 196 19.68 9.13 -6.36
N PHE A 197 18.61 9.52 -7.05
CA PHE A 197 17.41 8.69 -7.19
C PHE A 197 17.73 7.29 -7.75
N LYS A 198 18.72 7.20 -8.66
CA LYS A 198 19.22 5.94 -9.20
C LYS A 198 19.75 4.99 -8.12
N LYS A 199 20.57 5.48 -7.18
CA LYS A 199 21.09 4.67 -6.07
C LYS A 199 19.97 4.16 -5.17
N MET A 200 18.95 4.99 -4.90
CA MET A 200 17.76 4.56 -4.13
C MET A 200 17.04 3.41 -4.82
N VAL A 201 16.78 3.53 -6.13
CA VAL A 201 16.10 2.51 -6.94
C VAL A 201 16.89 1.21 -6.96
N GLU A 202 18.19 1.26 -7.24
CA GLU A 202 19.06 0.08 -7.33
C GLU A 202 19.17 -0.64 -6.00
N ARG A 203 19.43 0.10 -4.91
CA ARG A 203 19.59 -0.46 -3.56
C ARG A 203 18.31 -1.11 -3.05
N SER A 204 17.16 -0.53 -3.37
CA SER A 204 15.87 -1.02 -2.92
C SER A 204 15.25 -2.08 -3.83
N LYS A 205 15.83 -2.31 -5.03
CA LYS A 205 15.28 -3.20 -6.06
C LYS A 205 13.84 -2.82 -6.44
N ALA A 206 13.56 -1.52 -6.44
CA ALA A 206 12.23 -1.00 -6.74
C ALA A 206 11.77 -1.43 -8.14
N SER A 207 10.50 -1.82 -8.26
CA SER A 207 9.83 -2.03 -9.55
C SER A 207 9.23 -0.73 -10.09
N VAL A 208 8.72 0.09 -9.17
CA VAL A 208 8.31 1.48 -9.39
C VAL A 208 8.90 2.34 -8.27
N ALA A 209 9.33 3.56 -8.59
CA ALA A 209 9.73 4.53 -7.59
C ALA A 209 9.32 5.94 -8.02
N VAL A 210 9.01 6.78 -7.04
CA VAL A 210 8.75 8.21 -7.21
C VAL A 210 9.42 8.98 -6.09
N ASN A 211 9.82 10.22 -6.34
CA ASN A 211 10.31 11.08 -5.27
C ASN A 211 9.27 11.23 -4.15
N GLY A 212 9.72 11.48 -2.92
CA GLY A 212 8.82 11.51 -1.75
C GLY A 212 8.52 12.93 -1.25
N THR A 213 8.79 13.15 0.03
CA THR A 213 8.46 14.39 0.75
C THR A 213 9.31 15.57 0.28
N PHE A 214 8.90 16.78 0.67
CA PHE A 214 9.79 17.95 0.65
C PHE A 214 10.96 17.75 1.61
N PHE A 215 12.02 18.53 1.47
CA PHE A 215 13.16 18.52 2.38
C PHE A 215 13.98 19.80 2.29
N ASN A 216 14.89 19.99 3.25
CA ASN A 216 15.77 21.16 3.31
C ASN A 216 16.89 21.16 2.27
N ALA A 217 16.54 21.13 0.98
CA ALA A 217 17.48 20.90 -0.11
C ALA A 217 18.52 22.03 -0.30
N TYR A 218 18.15 23.28 0.03
CA TYR A 218 18.94 24.47 -0.30
C TYR A 218 19.68 25.08 0.91
N SER A 219 19.51 24.55 2.11
CA SER A 219 20.29 25.02 3.26
C SER A 219 21.77 24.73 3.07
N GLU A 220 22.63 25.58 3.62
CA GLU A 220 24.08 25.35 3.66
C GLU A 220 24.47 24.25 4.66
N THR A 221 23.55 23.80 5.53
CA THR A 221 23.84 22.72 6.47
C THR A 221 24.06 21.39 5.76
N SER A 222 25.00 20.59 6.27
CA SER A 222 25.25 19.23 5.76
C SER A 222 24.03 18.32 5.92
N THR A 223 23.17 18.58 6.91
CA THR A 223 21.93 17.85 7.14
C THR A 223 20.79 18.38 6.29
N LYS A 224 20.15 17.49 5.52
CA LYS A 224 19.03 17.74 4.61
C LYS A 224 17.76 17.05 5.10
N ILE A 225 17.17 17.58 6.18
CA ILE A 225 16.06 16.94 6.89
C ILE A 225 14.80 16.90 6.00
N PRO A 226 14.11 15.74 5.89
CA PRO A 226 12.79 15.66 5.27
C PRO A 226 11.74 16.47 6.02
N TYR A 227 10.87 17.16 5.29
CA TYR A 227 9.71 17.85 5.84
C TYR A 227 8.48 16.95 5.73
N GLY A 228 7.82 16.71 6.86
CA GLY A 228 6.60 15.92 6.95
C GLY A 228 6.80 14.52 7.53
N TYR A 229 5.69 13.87 7.86
CA TYR A 229 5.70 12.49 8.33
C TYR A 229 6.26 11.51 7.31
N ILE A 230 7.09 10.60 7.80
CA ILE A 230 7.43 9.39 7.08
C ILE A 230 7.25 8.19 7.99
N VAL A 231 6.42 7.25 7.54
CA VAL A 231 6.11 6.01 8.23
C VAL A 231 6.63 4.86 7.38
N LYS A 232 7.35 3.95 8.03
CA LYS A 232 7.87 2.71 7.44
C LYS A 232 7.61 1.56 8.40
N ASP A 233 7.12 0.45 7.87
CA ASP A 233 6.80 -0.76 8.64
C ASP A 233 5.88 -0.46 9.85
N GLY A 234 4.94 0.47 9.65
CA GLY A 234 3.99 0.96 10.66
C GLY A 234 4.62 1.85 11.75
N LYS A 235 5.88 2.26 11.61
CA LYS A 235 6.60 3.10 12.57
C LYS A 235 6.89 4.47 11.99
N VAL A 236 6.58 5.52 12.76
CA VAL A 236 6.99 6.88 12.43
C VAL A 236 8.50 6.99 12.59
N ILE A 237 9.20 7.31 11.50
CA ILE A 237 10.65 7.46 11.52
C ILE A 237 11.10 8.88 11.16
N ASN A 238 10.25 9.69 10.54
CA ASN A 238 10.39 11.15 10.51
C ASN A 238 9.07 11.80 10.93
N LYS A 239 9.13 12.84 11.75
CA LYS A 239 7.96 13.62 12.18
C LYS A 239 7.91 14.96 11.46
N ALA A 240 6.70 15.42 11.16
CA ALA A 240 6.46 16.78 10.69
C ALA A 240 6.65 17.81 11.83
N SER A 241 6.91 19.06 11.48
CA SER A 241 6.84 20.17 12.42
C SER A 241 5.42 20.76 12.41
N GLY A 242 4.45 20.01 12.95
CA GLY A 242 3.08 20.48 13.20
C GLY A 242 2.33 21.02 11.99
N ASP A 243 2.53 20.44 10.80
CA ASP A 243 1.78 20.80 9.59
C ASP A 243 0.70 19.75 9.27
N GLU A 244 -0.52 20.22 8.97
CA GLU A 244 -1.70 19.40 8.65
C GLU A 244 -1.77 19.07 7.14
N ARG A 245 -0.62 18.91 6.51
CA ARG A 245 -0.53 18.61 5.07
C ARG A 245 -1.03 17.20 4.77
N SER A 246 -1.53 17.03 3.56
CA SER A 246 -1.98 15.74 3.02
C SER A 246 -0.92 14.64 3.13
N VAL A 247 -1.37 13.45 3.51
CA VAL A 247 -0.52 12.26 3.72
C VAL A 247 -0.98 11.13 2.81
N PHE A 248 -0.07 10.61 1.99
CA PHE A 248 -0.30 9.35 1.29
C PHE A 248 -0.10 8.22 2.29
N VAL A 249 -1.08 7.33 2.40
CA VAL A 249 -1.06 6.19 3.32
C VAL A 249 -1.29 4.91 2.52
N TYR A 250 -0.42 3.93 2.74
CA TYR A 250 -0.62 2.55 2.36
C TYR A 250 -0.85 1.71 3.63
N THR A 251 -1.95 0.97 3.67
CA THR A 251 -2.34 0.17 4.84
C THR A 251 -1.76 -1.23 4.77
N LYS A 252 -1.64 -1.90 5.92
CA LYS A 252 -1.24 -3.31 6.02
C LYS A 252 -2.19 -4.25 5.27
N SER A 253 -3.46 -3.85 5.12
CA SER A 253 -4.49 -4.54 4.33
C SER A 253 -4.40 -4.25 2.83
N GLY A 254 -3.45 -3.43 2.40
CA GLY A 254 -3.18 -3.13 1.00
C GLY A 254 -4.07 -2.08 0.35
N GLU A 255 -4.75 -1.26 1.14
CA GLU A 255 -5.49 -0.09 0.67
C GLU A 255 -4.54 1.11 0.56
N ALA A 256 -4.77 1.98 -0.41
CA ALA A 256 -4.08 3.26 -0.54
C ALA A 256 -5.09 4.41 -0.39
N LEU A 257 -4.75 5.43 0.39
CA LEU A 257 -5.63 6.57 0.66
C LEU A 257 -4.82 7.87 0.87
N ILE A 258 -5.52 9.00 0.82
CA ILE A 258 -4.97 10.32 1.13
C ILE A 258 -5.63 10.84 2.42
N ALA A 259 -4.88 10.81 3.52
CA ALA A 259 -5.34 11.32 4.81
C ALA A 259 -5.16 12.85 4.91
N ASN A 260 -6.09 13.50 5.59
CA ASN A 260 -6.10 14.94 5.81
C ASN A 260 -5.29 15.26 7.08
N GLY A 261 -4.00 15.51 6.88
CA GLY A 261 -3.13 16.01 7.94
C GLY A 261 -2.67 14.97 8.95
N GLU A 262 -2.05 15.47 10.02
CA GLU A 262 -1.47 14.70 11.10
C GLU A 262 -2.55 14.01 11.93
N SER A 263 -3.66 14.70 12.19
CA SER A 263 -4.72 14.20 13.06
C SER A 263 -5.32 12.89 12.53
N GLU A 264 -5.60 12.82 11.22
CA GLU A 264 -6.11 11.60 10.59
C GLU A 264 -5.04 10.51 10.51
N LEU A 265 -3.79 10.86 10.17
CA LEU A 265 -2.67 9.92 10.17
C LEU A 265 -2.47 9.28 11.56
N LYS A 266 -2.53 10.08 12.64
CA LYS A 266 -2.37 9.59 14.01
C LYS A 266 -3.45 8.57 14.36
N LYS A 267 -4.70 8.84 13.99
CA LYS A 267 -5.80 7.90 14.20
C LYS A 267 -5.52 6.55 13.50
N LEU A 268 -5.08 6.59 12.24
CA LEU A 268 -4.75 5.37 11.49
C LEU A 268 -3.54 4.62 12.10
N LEU A 269 -2.56 5.34 12.64
CA LEU A 269 -1.43 4.75 13.36
C LEU A 269 -1.87 4.09 14.68
N ASP A 270 -2.74 4.75 15.45
CA ASP A 270 -3.29 4.24 16.72
C ASP A 270 -4.15 2.99 16.48
N GLU A 271 -4.88 2.93 15.36
CA GLU A 271 -5.60 1.73 14.89
C GLU A 271 -4.66 0.62 14.38
N GLY A 272 -3.37 0.92 14.22
CA GLY A 272 -2.36 -0.03 13.78
C GLY A 272 -2.47 -0.46 12.32
N VAL A 273 -3.22 0.28 11.49
CA VAL A 273 -3.51 -0.09 10.09
C VAL A 273 -2.47 0.40 9.10
N VAL A 274 -1.68 1.42 9.42
CA VAL A 274 -0.67 1.99 8.52
C VAL A 274 0.52 1.03 8.35
N GLU A 275 0.94 0.82 7.10
CA GLU A 275 2.20 0.15 6.76
C GLU A 275 3.26 1.19 6.36
N THR A 276 2.94 2.02 5.37
CA THR A 276 3.84 3.04 4.83
C THR A 276 3.07 4.35 4.64
N ALA A 277 3.68 5.48 4.99
CA ALA A 277 3.07 6.78 4.75
C ALA A 277 4.11 7.87 4.44
N LEU A 278 3.74 8.82 3.60
CA LEU A 278 4.54 9.99 3.24
C LEU A 278 3.66 11.24 3.22
N GLN A 279 4.04 12.24 4.00
CA GLN A 279 3.40 13.55 3.98
C GLN A 279 4.13 14.48 3.02
N ALA A 280 3.36 15.14 2.15
CA ALA A 280 3.88 16.17 1.25
C ALA A 280 2.81 17.23 1.03
N GLY A 281 1.86 16.99 0.14
CA GLY A 281 0.77 17.89 -0.16
C GLY A 281 1.16 19.00 -1.15
N PRO A 282 0.24 19.92 -1.45
CA PRO A 282 -1.14 19.96 -0.97
C PRO A 282 -2.02 18.85 -1.56
N ARG A 283 -3.22 18.70 -1.00
CA ARG A 283 -4.35 17.99 -1.56
C ARG A 283 -4.64 18.50 -2.97
N LEU A 284 -4.99 17.57 -3.86
CA LEU A 284 -5.34 17.89 -5.24
C LEU A 284 -6.78 17.51 -5.54
N VAL A 285 -7.19 16.32 -5.12
CA VAL A 285 -8.49 15.76 -5.48
C VAL A 285 -9.10 15.09 -4.26
N SER A 286 -10.38 15.33 -4.03
CA SER A 286 -11.21 14.66 -3.03
C SER A 286 -12.55 14.27 -3.65
N ASN A 287 -13.00 13.04 -3.43
CA ASN A 287 -14.24 12.52 -3.98
C ASN A 287 -14.38 12.74 -5.51
N GLY A 288 -13.27 12.61 -6.25
CA GLY A 288 -13.21 12.78 -7.70
C GLY A 288 -13.33 14.22 -8.21
N LYS A 289 -13.25 15.21 -7.32
CA LYS A 289 -13.32 16.64 -7.66
C LYS A 289 -12.03 17.34 -7.22
N VAL A 290 -11.70 18.41 -7.93
CA VAL A 290 -10.59 19.30 -7.53
C VAL A 290 -10.88 19.81 -6.11
N ASP A 291 -9.91 19.62 -5.22
CA ASP A 291 -9.97 20.03 -3.83
C ASP A 291 -8.56 20.43 -3.38
N THR A 292 -8.24 21.70 -3.61
CA THR A 292 -6.91 22.26 -3.35
C THR A 292 -7.04 23.43 -2.38
N ASP A 293 -6.43 23.32 -1.20
CA ASP A 293 -6.24 24.45 -0.29
C ASP A 293 -4.79 24.49 0.24
N PRO A 294 -3.84 24.94 -0.58
CA PRO A 294 -2.44 25.00 -0.15
C PRO A 294 -2.23 25.94 1.04
N VAL A 295 -3.01 27.02 1.17
CA VAL A 295 -2.87 27.96 2.28
C VAL A 295 -3.38 27.32 3.58
N GLY A 296 -4.52 26.63 3.54
CA GLY A 296 -5.04 25.85 4.67
C GLY A 296 -4.10 24.72 5.11
N GLU A 297 -3.39 24.10 4.17
CA GLU A 297 -2.32 23.13 4.46
C GLU A 297 -0.97 23.76 4.87
N GLY A 298 -0.95 25.08 5.12
CA GLY A 298 0.19 25.80 5.68
C GLY A 298 1.31 26.10 4.69
N PHE A 299 1.07 26.00 3.38
CA PHE A 299 2.04 26.42 2.37
C PHE A 299 2.14 27.94 2.30
N LYS A 300 3.39 28.43 2.26
CA LYS A 300 3.71 29.87 2.13
C LYS A 300 4.56 30.18 0.91
N ASP A 301 5.17 29.16 0.29
CA ASP A 301 6.09 29.33 -0.83
C ASP A 301 5.32 29.58 -2.14
N PRO A 302 5.59 30.67 -2.88
CA PRO A 302 5.03 30.91 -4.20
C PRO A 302 5.19 29.74 -5.18
N LYS A 303 6.21 28.89 -5.01
CA LYS A 303 6.40 27.65 -5.79
C LYS A 303 5.24 26.68 -5.65
N ILE A 304 4.50 26.70 -4.55
CA ILE A 304 3.28 25.91 -4.38
C ILE A 304 2.04 26.77 -4.61
N LEU A 305 2.03 28.00 -4.11
CA LEU A 305 0.83 28.85 -4.12
C LEU A 305 0.43 29.34 -5.51
N THR A 306 1.37 29.77 -6.34
CA THR A 306 1.05 30.52 -7.58
C THR A 306 1.85 30.08 -8.81
N SER A 307 3.05 29.54 -8.60
CA SER A 307 3.98 29.27 -9.69
C SER A 307 3.65 27.99 -10.45
N ARG A 308 4.06 27.96 -11.72
CA ARG A 308 4.17 26.71 -12.49
C ARG A 308 5.58 26.16 -12.34
N GLY A 309 5.70 24.85 -12.24
CA GLY A 309 6.99 24.17 -12.20
C GLY A 309 6.84 22.69 -12.49
N ALA A 310 7.95 21.97 -12.47
CA ALA A 310 7.88 20.52 -12.54
C ALA A 310 7.13 19.99 -11.31
N ARG A 311 6.24 19.02 -11.51
CA ARG A 311 5.38 18.45 -10.46
C ARG A 311 5.45 16.94 -10.48
N SER A 312 5.30 16.38 -9.30
CA SER A 312 5.00 14.98 -9.07
C SER A 312 3.71 14.89 -8.24
N ALA A 313 2.84 13.93 -8.55
CA ALA A 313 1.64 13.68 -7.76
C ALA A 313 1.32 12.19 -7.71
N ILE A 314 0.58 11.82 -6.66
CA ILE A 314 0.10 10.46 -6.41
C ILE A 314 -1.39 10.52 -6.12
N GLY A 315 -2.12 9.53 -6.59
CA GLY A 315 -3.55 9.40 -6.34
C GLY A 315 -4.05 7.98 -6.51
N VAL A 316 -5.32 7.78 -6.19
CA VAL A 316 -6.02 6.49 -6.34
C VAL A 316 -7.29 6.67 -7.14
N THR A 317 -7.67 5.67 -7.91
CA THR A 317 -8.93 5.60 -8.66
C THR A 317 -9.96 4.74 -7.92
N ALA A 318 -11.23 4.91 -8.29
CA ALA A 318 -12.31 4.09 -7.74
C ALA A 318 -12.17 2.59 -8.05
N ASP A 319 -11.47 2.22 -9.13
CA ASP A 319 -11.26 0.83 -9.57
C ASP A 319 -9.93 0.22 -9.06
N GLY A 320 -9.40 0.75 -7.96
CA GLY A 320 -8.27 0.17 -7.24
C GLY A 320 -6.92 0.34 -7.95
N GLN A 321 -6.75 1.38 -8.76
CA GLN A 321 -5.44 1.74 -9.32
C GLN A 321 -4.81 2.86 -8.52
N LEU A 322 -3.52 2.75 -8.25
CA LEU A 322 -2.69 3.89 -7.92
C LEU A 322 -2.22 4.57 -9.21
N ILE A 323 -2.26 5.90 -9.24
CA ILE A 323 -1.72 6.72 -10.33
C ILE A 323 -0.60 7.58 -9.76
N ILE A 324 0.57 7.51 -10.39
CA ILE A 324 1.67 8.46 -10.20
C ILE A 324 1.83 9.26 -11.47
N VAL A 325 2.02 10.57 -11.33
CA VAL A 325 2.26 11.46 -12.46
C VAL A 325 3.48 12.33 -12.26
N THR A 326 4.17 12.64 -13.36
CA THR A 326 5.14 13.74 -13.43
C THR A 326 4.86 14.63 -14.63
N THR A 327 5.11 15.93 -14.48
CA THR A 327 5.02 16.92 -15.58
C THR A 327 6.08 17.99 -15.43
N ALA A 328 6.51 18.58 -16.55
CA ALA A 328 7.55 19.61 -16.57
C ALA A 328 7.06 20.99 -16.08
N ALA A 329 5.78 21.33 -16.27
CA ALA A 329 5.28 22.66 -15.93
C ALA A 329 3.76 22.66 -15.69
N ALA A 330 3.35 22.64 -14.42
CA ALA A 330 1.97 22.81 -13.96
C ALA A 330 1.88 23.65 -12.68
N SER A 331 0.79 24.42 -12.52
CA SER A 331 0.36 24.94 -11.22
C SER A 331 -0.37 23.86 -10.42
N ILE A 332 -0.61 24.08 -9.13
CA ILE A 332 -1.37 23.14 -8.29
C ILE A 332 -2.81 22.93 -8.82
N PRO A 333 -3.59 23.98 -9.16
CA PRO A 333 -4.92 23.78 -9.75
C PRO A 333 -4.91 23.03 -11.09
N GLU A 334 -3.90 23.29 -11.92
CA GLU A 334 -3.71 22.57 -13.19
C GLU A 334 -3.42 21.07 -12.96
N LEU A 335 -2.56 20.76 -12.00
CA LEU A 335 -2.23 19.38 -11.63
C LEU A 335 -3.45 18.65 -11.05
N ALA A 336 -4.26 19.32 -10.24
CA ALA A 336 -5.51 18.76 -9.73
C ALA A 336 -6.50 18.41 -10.86
N GLN A 337 -6.67 19.29 -11.84
CA GLN A 337 -7.49 19.01 -13.03
C GLN A 337 -6.94 17.83 -13.83
N VAL A 338 -5.62 17.72 -13.96
CA VAL A 338 -4.96 16.55 -14.57
C VAL A 338 -5.36 15.27 -13.84
N MET A 339 -5.24 15.24 -12.50
CA MET A 339 -5.55 14.05 -11.70
C MET A 339 -7.04 13.66 -11.82
N VAL A 340 -7.97 14.61 -11.80
CA VAL A 340 -9.40 14.35 -12.04
C VAL A 340 -9.64 13.76 -13.44
N LYS A 341 -8.99 14.31 -14.48
CA LYS A 341 -9.11 13.78 -15.85
C LYS A 341 -8.52 12.38 -16.01
N LEU A 342 -7.54 12.04 -15.17
CA LEU A 342 -6.99 10.69 -15.05
C LEU A 342 -7.82 9.78 -14.14
N LYS A 343 -9.02 10.21 -13.70
CA LYS A 343 -9.97 9.46 -12.87
C LYS A 343 -9.53 9.20 -11.44
N ALA A 344 -8.58 9.98 -10.93
CA ALA A 344 -8.28 9.96 -9.50
C ALA A 344 -9.53 10.38 -8.72
N VAL A 345 -9.87 9.62 -7.69
CA VAL A 345 -10.88 9.98 -6.69
C VAL A 345 -10.26 10.71 -5.51
N GLU A 346 -9.03 10.34 -5.15
CA GLU A 346 -8.22 11.01 -4.15
C GLU A 346 -6.83 11.24 -4.73
N ALA A 347 -6.24 12.42 -4.51
CA ALA A 347 -4.87 12.69 -4.94
C ALA A 347 -4.22 13.82 -4.13
N MET A 348 -2.89 13.78 -4.06
CA MET A 348 -2.06 14.83 -3.47
C MET A 348 -0.81 15.08 -4.31
N ASN A 349 -0.25 16.27 -4.14
CA ASN A 349 1.04 16.66 -4.68
C ASN A 349 2.19 16.08 -3.84
N LEU A 350 3.32 15.81 -4.49
CA LEU A 350 4.59 15.41 -3.89
C LEU A 350 5.65 16.52 -4.10
N ASP A 351 6.88 16.34 -3.62
CA ASP A 351 7.94 17.30 -3.94
C ASP A 351 8.13 17.44 -5.46
N GLY A 352 8.44 18.64 -5.91
CA GLY A 352 8.49 19.01 -7.32
C GLY A 352 9.82 19.58 -7.75
N GLY A 353 9.82 20.32 -8.86
CA GLY A 353 11.02 20.96 -9.39
C GLY A 353 12.12 19.94 -9.71
N ALA A 354 13.34 20.24 -9.29
CA ALA A 354 14.48 19.34 -9.46
C ALA A 354 14.30 17.99 -8.72
N SER A 355 13.41 17.88 -7.73
CA SER A 355 13.13 16.60 -7.08
C SER A 355 12.27 15.66 -7.90
N SER A 356 11.50 16.17 -8.88
CA SER A 356 10.57 15.33 -9.63
C SER A 356 11.30 14.17 -10.28
N ALA A 357 10.92 12.95 -9.89
CA ALA A 357 11.57 11.74 -10.34
C ALA A 357 10.57 10.59 -10.43
N LEU A 358 10.67 9.80 -11.48
CA LEU A 358 9.78 8.66 -11.73
C LEU A 358 10.54 7.54 -12.43
N TYR A 359 10.49 6.36 -11.84
CA TYR A 359 11.06 5.13 -12.39
C TYR A 359 9.98 4.05 -12.43
N ALA A 360 9.86 3.36 -13.56
CA ALA A 360 9.00 2.18 -13.68
C ALA A 360 9.45 1.32 -14.86
N GLY A 361 9.25 0.00 -14.76
CA GLY A 361 9.49 -0.92 -15.88
C GLY A 361 10.93 -0.88 -16.42
N GLY A 362 11.92 -0.72 -15.54
CA GLY A 362 13.33 -0.64 -15.92
C GLY A 362 13.79 0.71 -16.46
N LYS A 363 12.93 1.75 -16.48
CA LYS A 363 13.23 3.04 -17.11
C LYS A 363 13.05 4.20 -16.13
N TYR A 364 13.98 5.16 -16.18
CA TYR A 364 13.85 6.46 -15.54
C TYR A 364 12.98 7.36 -16.43
N ILE A 365 11.66 7.28 -16.26
CA ILE A 365 10.65 8.05 -17.01
C ILE A 365 10.82 9.55 -16.77
N THR A 366 11.18 9.93 -15.56
CA THR A 366 11.57 11.31 -15.23
C THR A 366 12.81 11.25 -14.35
N PRO A 367 13.98 11.68 -14.86
CA PRO A 367 15.20 11.70 -14.07
C PRO A 367 15.15 12.86 -13.07
N ALA A 368 15.60 12.60 -11.83
CA ALA A 368 15.77 13.65 -10.84
C ALA A 368 16.83 14.66 -11.30
N GLY A 369 16.57 15.95 -11.10
CA GLY A 369 17.52 17.04 -11.35
C GLY A 369 18.44 17.34 -10.16
N ARG A 370 18.24 16.67 -9.02
CA ARG A 370 19.08 16.77 -7.82
C ARG A 370 19.08 15.46 -7.03
N ASP A 371 20.00 15.35 -6.09
CA ASP A 371 19.94 14.30 -5.06
C ASP A 371 18.71 14.48 -4.17
N LEU A 372 18.11 13.36 -3.77
CA LEU A 372 16.88 13.31 -3.00
C LEU A 372 17.18 12.88 -1.57
N SER A 373 16.34 13.29 -0.61
CA SER A 373 16.42 12.80 0.76
C SER A 373 15.66 11.49 0.98
N ASN A 374 14.58 11.28 0.23
CA ASN A 374 13.73 10.11 0.31
C ASN A 374 12.94 9.86 -0.99
N ALA A 375 12.41 8.65 -1.11
CA ALA A 375 11.54 8.22 -2.20
C ALA A 375 10.49 7.23 -1.70
N LEU A 376 9.34 7.20 -2.38
CA LEU A 376 8.38 6.10 -2.27
C LEU A 376 8.74 5.05 -3.30
N ILE A 377 8.81 3.79 -2.89
CA ILE A 377 9.04 2.67 -3.80
C ILE A 377 7.91 1.66 -3.72
N MET A 378 7.74 0.92 -4.80
CA MET A 378 6.86 -0.23 -4.87
C MET A 378 7.61 -1.43 -5.40
N VAL A 379 7.38 -2.56 -4.75
CA VAL A 379 7.94 -3.85 -5.11
C VAL A 379 6.82 -4.87 -5.29
N PHE A 380 7.01 -5.76 -6.24
CA PHE A 380 6.16 -6.92 -6.48
C PHE A 380 7.06 -8.13 -6.25
N ASP A 381 7.10 -8.62 -5.02
CA ASP A 381 7.92 -9.79 -4.69
C ASP A 381 7.52 -10.98 -5.57
N LYS A 382 8.50 -11.84 -5.89
CA LYS A 382 8.25 -13.11 -6.60
C LYS A 382 8.03 -14.24 -5.61
#